data_AF-A0A9D8J1S3-F1
#
_entry.id   AF-A0A9D8J1S3-F1
#
_cell.length_a   1.000
_cell.length_b   1.000
_cell.length_c   1.000
_cell.angle_alpha   90.00
_cell.angle_beta   90.00
_cell.angle_gamma   90.00
#
_symmetry.space_group_name_H-M   'P 1'
#
loop_
_entity.id
_entity.type
_entity.pdbx_description
1 polymer ?
#
loop_
_entity_poly.entity_id
_entity_poly.type
_entity_poly.pdbx_seq_one_letter_code
_entity_poly.pdbx_strand_id
1 'polypeptide(L)'
;MPLASADVLKQHAEAAADHRDSPAFAELSALMCWSAVIRCARNAGAISSFRAERLERLDWKEDFADFVSPSDTLVRHADDMRQVPVGAFIAFIRVDPPDAWHRFLHVRKGKRHIVHAMLSLGKGWAAGNKNSSVGIGHDVGWEKLNLAEHLNWVGGERYDAINGYPRNVRARLPLRIRYRKLEAFQIEDQGRRDGSTKVQTLATDKTAVVKPGERWQVGPLADCVAVAAIKRTDNLRAGQRAGRVFIWHVNG
;
A
#
# COMPACT_ATOMS: atom_id res chain seq x y z
N MET A 1 -13.23 -20.72 -6.62
CA MET A 1 -13.71 -20.55 -5.22
C MET A 1 -13.80 -19.07 -4.91
N PRO A 2 -14.89 -18.60 -4.26
CA PRO A 2 -15.00 -17.20 -3.79
C PRO A 2 -13.86 -16.89 -2.81
N LEU A 3 -13.44 -15.62 -2.76
CA LEU A 3 -12.47 -15.16 -1.75
C LEU A 3 -13.17 -15.09 -0.39
N ALA A 4 -12.42 -15.36 0.67
CA ALA A 4 -12.92 -15.32 2.03
C ALA A 4 -13.24 -13.89 2.50
N SER A 5 -14.16 -13.76 3.45
CA SER A 5 -14.55 -12.47 4.02
C SER A 5 -13.48 -11.91 4.98
N ALA A 6 -13.64 -10.63 5.35
CA ALA A 6 -12.83 -9.98 6.37
C ALA A 6 -12.90 -10.69 7.73
N ASP A 7 -14.06 -11.26 8.10
CA ASP A 7 -14.23 -11.98 9.36
C ASP A 7 -13.45 -13.30 9.39
N VAL A 8 -13.39 -14.02 8.26
CA VAL A 8 -12.57 -15.23 8.15
C VAL A 8 -11.08 -14.88 8.27
N LEU A 9 -10.65 -13.80 7.61
CA LEU A 9 -9.28 -13.29 7.75
C LEU A 9 -8.96 -12.93 9.20
N LYS A 10 -9.87 -12.23 9.87
CA LYS A 10 -9.72 -11.87 11.28
C LYS A 10 -9.58 -13.12 12.16
N GLN A 11 -10.49 -14.08 12.04
CA GLN A 11 -10.45 -15.32 12.83
C GLN A 11 -9.14 -16.08 12.63
N HIS A 12 -8.66 -16.17 11.38
CA HIS A 12 -7.39 -16.80 11.07
C HIS A 12 -6.20 -16.06 11.71
N ALA A 13 -6.17 -14.73 11.62
CA ALA A 13 -5.15 -13.90 12.23
C ALA A 13 -5.17 -13.97 13.77
N GLU A 14 -6.35 -14.03 14.38
CA GLU A 14 -6.53 -14.14 15.82
C GLU A 14 -6.09 -15.51 16.32
N ALA A 15 -6.54 -16.58 15.68
CA ALA A 15 -6.16 -17.95 16.03
C ALA A 15 -4.64 -18.15 15.98
N ALA A 16 -3.97 -17.61 14.95
CA ALA A 16 -2.52 -17.67 14.86
C ALA A 16 -1.82 -16.92 16.00
N ALA A 17 -2.41 -15.87 16.57
CA ALA A 17 -1.83 -15.13 17.68
C ALA A 17 -2.12 -15.75 19.06
N ASP A 18 -3.31 -16.35 19.21
CA ASP A 18 -3.77 -16.95 20.46
C ASP A 18 -3.16 -18.33 20.73
N HIS A 19 -2.76 -19.05 19.67
CA HIS A 19 -2.16 -20.38 19.75
C HIS A 19 -0.69 -20.36 19.30
N ARG A 20 0.21 -20.01 20.23
CA ARG A 20 1.66 -19.84 19.96
C ARG A 20 2.40 -21.13 19.61
N ASP A 21 1.80 -22.27 19.88
CA ASP A 21 2.26 -23.60 19.53
C ASP A 21 1.76 -24.06 18.14
N SER A 22 0.89 -23.28 17.50
CA SER A 22 0.33 -23.63 16.19
C SER A 22 1.34 -23.49 15.05
N PRO A 23 1.24 -24.32 13.99
CA PRO A 23 2.02 -24.13 12.77
C PRO A 23 1.83 -22.75 12.13
N ALA A 24 0.62 -22.18 12.23
CA ALA A 24 0.32 -20.85 11.72
C ALA A 24 1.10 -19.76 12.47
N PHE A 25 1.18 -19.84 13.81
CA PHE A 25 2.03 -18.93 14.59
C PHE A 25 3.49 -19.05 14.15
N ALA A 26 4.01 -20.28 14.06
CA ALA A 26 5.40 -20.52 13.69
C ALA A 26 5.74 -19.97 12.30
N GLU A 27 4.87 -20.22 11.31
CA GLU A 27 5.04 -19.71 9.94
C GLU A 27 5.03 -18.17 9.91
N LEU A 28 3.99 -17.54 10.46
CA LEU A 28 3.85 -16.09 10.41
C LEU A 28 4.93 -15.36 11.20
N SER A 29 5.40 -15.94 12.30
CA SER A 29 6.47 -15.39 13.15
C SER A 29 7.84 -15.43 12.48
N ALA A 30 8.07 -16.36 11.53
CA ALA A 30 9.33 -16.49 10.81
C ALA A 30 9.50 -15.48 9.65
N LEU A 31 8.43 -14.79 9.25
CA LEU A 31 8.42 -13.92 8.08
C LEU A 31 8.74 -12.45 8.41
N MET A 32 9.07 -11.66 7.39
CA MET A 32 9.05 -10.20 7.51
C MET A 32 7.62 -9.69 7.74
N CYS A 33 7.46 -8.53 8.37
CA CYS A 33 6.15 -8.01 8.78
C CYS A 33 5.13 -7.92 7.62
N TRP A 34 5.51 -7.32 6.49
CA TRP A 34 4.66 -7.26 5.29
C TRP A 34 4.42 -8.64 4.65
N SER A 35 5.42 -9.53 4.64
CA SER A 35 5.23 -10.89 4.13
C SER A 35 4.29 -11.72 5.02
N ALA A 36 4.35 -11.55 6.34
CA ALA A 36 3.50 -12.22 7.29
C ALA A 36 2.01 -11.85 7.07
N VAL A 37 1.70 -10.57 6.90
CA VAL A 37 0.32 -10.14 6.64
C VAL A 37 -0.20 -10.64 5.28
N ILE A 38 0.64 -10.64 4.24
CA ILE A 38 0.28 -11.19 2.93
C ILE A 38 0.04 -12.69 3.03
N ARG A 39 0.92 -13.42 3.73
CA ARG A 39 0.79 -14.87 3.94
C ARG A 39 -0.46 -15.22 4.72
N CYS A 40 -0.74 -14.50 5.81
CA CYS A 40 -1.95 -14.67 6.61
C CYS A 40 -3.22 -14.48 5.75
N ALA A 41 -3.27 -13.41 4.94
CA ALA A 41 -4.38 -13.15 4.04
C ALA A 41 -4.55 -14.22 2.95
N ARG A 42 -3.44 -14.73 2.40
CA ARG A 42 -3.46 -15.83 1.44
C ARG A 42 -3.96 -17.13 2.08
N ASN A 43 -3.43 -17.48 3.25
CA ASN A 43 -3.78 -18.72 3.95
C ASN A 43 -5.26 -18.74 4.38
N ALA A 44 -5.80 -17.57 4.76
CA ALA A 44 -7.23 -17.40 5.01
C ALA A 44 -8.10 -17.43 3.73
N GLY A 45 -7.50 -17.44 2.53
CA GLY A 45 -8.20 -17.35 1.26
C GLY A 45 -8.81 -15.97 0.97
N ALA A 46 -8.40 -14.94 1.71
CA ALA A 46 -8.94 -13.57 1.61
C ALA A 46 -8.42 -12.82 0.37
N ILE A 47 -7.22 -13.20 -0.10
CA ILE A 47 -6.63 -12.77 -1.37
C ILE A 47 -6.20 -13.99 -2.19
N SER A 48 -6.12 -13.86 -3.51
CA SER A 48 -5.64 -14.96 -4.37
C SER A 48 -4.12 -15.21 -4.22
N SER A 49 -3.67 -16.42 -4.58
CA SER A 49 -2.23 -16.74 -4.64
C SER A 49 -1.48 -15.79 -5.58
N PHE A 50 -2.06 -15.47 -6.75
CA PHE A 50 -1.48 -14.52 -7.69
C PHE A 50 -1.30 -13.13 -7.07
N ARG A 51 -2.31 -12.66 -6.33
CA ARG A 51 -2.23 -11.39 -5.60
C ARG A 51 -1.12 -11.41 -4.57
N ALA A 52 -1.05 -12.47 -3.77
CA ALA A 52 -0.02 -12.64 -2.75
C ALA A 52 1.39 -12.61 -3.38
N GLU A 53 1.61 -13.36 -4.46
CA GLU A 53 2.89 -13.38 -5.19
C GLU A 53 3.28 -12.01 -5.77
N ARG A 54 2.31 -11.25 -6.29
CA ARG A 54 2.56 -9.88 -6.76
C ARG A 54 2.98 -8.96 -5.62
N LEU A 55 2.25 -9.01 -4.49
CA LEU A 55 2.56 -8.20 -3.31
C LEU A 55 3.93 -8.57 -2.73
N GLU A 56 4.29 -9.84 -2.68
CA GLU A 56 5.60 -10.31 -2.19
C GLU A 56 6.77 -9.80 -3.03
N ARG A 57 6.55 -9.43 -4.30
CA ARG A 57 7.58 -8.94 -5.24
C ARG A 57 7.73 -7.41 -5.29
N LEU A 58 6.96 -6.67 -4.48
CA LEU A 58 7.02 -5.21 -4.49
C LEU A 58 8.39 -4.69 -4.05
N ASP A 59 8.79 -3.54 -4.61
CA ASP A 59 9.89 -2.76 -4.06
C ASP A 59 9.39 -1.98 -2.85
N TRP A 60 9.49 -2.59 -1.68
CA TRP A 60 9.04 -2.00 -0.42
C TRP A 60 9.74 -0.69 -0.03
N LYS A 61 10.86 -0.35 -0.70
CA LYS A 61 11.54 0.93 -0.49
C LYS A 61 11.02 2.02 -1.41
N GLU A 62 10.67 1.72 -2.65
CA GLU A 62 10.37 2.78 -3.65
C GLU A 62 8.96 2.69 -4.25
N ASP A 63 8.37 1.51 -4.32
CA ASP A 63 7.06 1.27 -4.94
C ASP A 63 6.26 0.16 -4.24
N PHE A 64 5.47 0.57 -3.26
CA PHE A 64 4.55 -0.29 -2.51
C PHE A 64 3.08 0.12 -2.68
N ALA A 65 2.76 0.89 -3.73
CA ALA A 65 1.42 1.46 -3.91
C ALA A 65 0.33 0.39 -4.13
N ASP A 66 0.71 -0.79 -4.62
CA ASP A 66 -0.16 -1.96 -4.75
C ASP A 66 -0.52 -2.59 -3.41
N PHE A 67 0.28 -2.35 -2.36
CA PHE A 67 -0.04 -2.73 -0.99
C PHE A 67 -0.88 -1.64 -0.31
N VAL A 68 -0.34 -0.43 -0.21
CA VAL A 68 -1.04 0.77 0.28
C VAL A 68 -0.56 1.98 -0.52
N SER A 69 -1.50 2.70 -1.13
CA SER A 69 -1.29 3.87 -1.98
C SER A 69 -1.22 5.17 -1.17
N PRO A 70 -0.51 6.20 -1.68
CA PRO A 70 -0.63 7.58 -1.21
C PRO A 70 -2.06 8.13 -1.06
N SER A 71 -3.02 7.61 -1.83
CA SER A 71 -4.44 8.01 -1.83
C SER A 71 -5.30 7.22 -0.85
N ASP A 72 -4.79 6.12 -0.30
CA ASP A 72 -5.53 5.29 0.65
C ASP A 72 -5.77 6.03 1.97
N THR A 73 -6.70 5.58 2.78
CA THR A 73 -7.13 6.33 3.96
C THR A 73 -6.00 6.53 4.96
N LEU A 74 -5.83 7.77 5.42
CA LEU A 74 -4.86 8.17 6.44
C LEU A 74 -5.47 8.00 7.83
N VAL A 75 -4.70 7.44 8.76
CA VAL A 75 -5.06 7.33 10.18
C VAL A 75 -4.30 8.40 10.93
N ARG A 76 -5.00 9.41 11.44
CA ARG A 76 -4.36 10.58 12.07
C ARG A 76 -4.22 10.44 13.58
N HIS A 77 -5.19 9.78 14.22
CA HIS A 77 -5.25 9.62 15.67
C HIS A 77 -5.89 8.30 16.07
N ALA A 78 -5.88 8.02 17.38
CA ALA A 78 -6.47 6.83 17.97
C ALA A 78 -7.93 6.60 17.53
N ASP A 79 -8.76 7.65 17.46
CA ASP A 79 -10.16 7.49 17.07
C ASP A 79 -10.31 7.03 15.61
N ASP A 80 -9.47 7.50 14.69
CA ASP A 80 -9.43 6.98 13.31
C ASP A 80 -9.01 5.51 13.30
N MET A 81 -8.01 5.16 14.14
CA MET A 81 -7.53 3.78 14.26
C MET A 81 -8.65 2.84 14.72
N ARG A 82 -9.56 3.30 15.58
CA ARG A 82 -10.75 2.53 15.99
C ARG A 82 -11.74 2.29 14.85
N GLN A 83 -11.75 3.15 13.84
CA GLN A 83 -12.63 3.06 12.68
C GLN A 83 -12.04 2.25 11.51
N VAL A 84 -10.78 1.81 11.60
CA VAL A 84 -10.17 0.99 10.55
C VAL A 84 -10.96 -0.32 10.40
N PRO A 85 -11.47 -0.65 9.18
CA PRO A 85 -12.27 -1.84 8.96
C PRO A 85 -11.51 -3.12 9.28
N VAL A 86 -12.24 -4.16 9.70
CA VAL A 86 -11.69 -5.52 9.85
C VAL A 86 -11.09 -5.98 8.52
N GLY A 87 -9.97 -6.70 8.56
CA GLY A 87 -9.29 -7.26 7.39
C GLY A 87 -8.52 -6.24 6.54
N ALA A 88 -8.57 -4.95 6.88
CA ALA A 88 -7.77 -3.93 6.19
C ALA A 88 -6.26 -4.15 6.41
N PHE A 89 -5.47 -3.90 5.37
CA PHE A 89 -4.01 -3.91 5.43
C PHE A 89 -3.53 -2.54 5.89
N ILE A 90 -2.80 -2.50 6.99
CA ILE A 90 -2.27 -1.29 7.60
C ILE A 90 -0.78 -1.20 7.25
N ALA A 91 -0.36 -0.02 6.79
CA ALA A 91 1.03 0.30 6.51
C ALA A 91 1.52 1.45 7.40
N PHE A 92 2.70 1.27 7.98
CA PHE A 92 3.44 2.29 8.70
C PHE A 92 4.52 2.83 7.77
N ILE A 93 4.46 4.12 7.48
CA ILE A 93 5.22 4.74 6.39
C ILE A 93 6.13 5.83 6.96
N ARG A 94 7.43 5.69 6.75
CA ARG A 94 8.39 6.77 6.99
C ARG A 94 8.43 7.69 5.77
N VAL A 95 8.47 8.99 6.01
CA VAL A 95 8.69 9.99 4.97
C VAL A 95 10.03 10.64 5.22
N ASP A 96 11.04 10.22 4.47
CA ASP A 96 12.38 10.79 4.55
C ASP A 96 12.37 12.14 3.83
N PRO A 97 12.89 13.21 4.45
CA PRO A 97 12.95 14.51 3.80
C PRO A 97 13.83 14.41 2.55
N PRO A 98 13.59 15.24 1.52
CA PRO A 98 14.53 15.33 0.42
C PRO A 98 15.92 15.70 0.97
N ASP A 99 16.96 15.19 0.33
CA ASP A 99 18.33 15.58 0.64
C ASP A 99 18.49 17.12 0.53
N ALA A 100 19.52 17.65 1.18
CA ALA A 100 19.69 19.08 1.34
C ALA A 100 19.69 19.84 -0.01
N TRP A 101 20.24 19.21 -1.05
CA TRP A 101 20.33 19.76 -2.40
C TRP A 101 18.95 19.86 -3.07
N HIS A 102 18.18 18.76 -3.07
CA HIS A 102 16.84 18.76 -3.65
C HIS A 102 15.84 19.60 -2.84
N ARG A 103 16.08 19.79 -1.54
CA ARG A 103 15.31 20.69 -0.68
C ARG A 103 15.52 22.15 -1.08
N PHE A 104 16.77 22.56 -1.31
CA PHE A 104 17.11 23.92 -1.76
C PHE A 104 16.42 24.25 -3.10
N LEU A 105 16.44 23.29 -4.03
CA LEU A 105 15.89 23.46 -5.36
C LEU A 105 14.38 23.22 -5.47
N HIS A 106 13.69 22.76 -4.41
CA HIS A 106 12.25 22.40 -4.43
C HIS A 106 11.85 21.39 -5.54
N VAL A 107 12.81 20.61 -6.04
CA VAL A 107 12.62 19.74 -7.22
C VAL A 107 12.18 18.31 -6.90
N ARG A 108 12.32 17.84 -5.65
CA ARG A 108 11.86 16.51 -5.25
C ARG A 108 11.06 16.51 -3.96
N LYS A 109 10.00 15.70 -3.96
CA LYS A 109 9.30 15.31 -2.74
C LYS A 109 10.13 14.28 -1.98
N GLY A 110 9.99 14.25 -0.65
CA GLY A 110 10.64 13.27 0.21
C GLY A 110 10.30 11.82 -0.19
N LYS A 111 11.25 10.91 0.02
CA LYS A 111 11.03 9.48 -0.26
C LYS A 111 10.13 8.87 0.81
N ARG A 112 9.31 7.90 0.42
CA ARG A 112 8.42 7.19 1.33
C ARG A 112 8.85 5.74 1.37
N HIS A 113 8.90 5.17 2.56
CA HIS A 113 9.30 3.79 2.77
C HIS A 113 8.29 3.15 3.71
N ILE A 114 7.83 1.94 3.39
CA ILE A 114 7.12 1.15 4.40
C ILE A 114 8.16 0.71 5.45
N VAL A 115 7.80 0.87 6.72
CA VAL A 115 8.61 0.41 7.86
C VAL A 115 8.00 -0.87 8.42
N HIS A 116 6.67 -0.94 8.45
CA HIS A 116 5.94 -2.04 9.06
C HIS A 116 4.57 -2.22 8.44
N ALA A 117 3.99 -3.40 8.63
CA ALA A 117 2.65 -3.71 8.18
C ALA A 117 1.91 -4.63 9.16
N MET A 118 0.60 -4.44 9.27
CA MET A 118 -0.29 -5.23 10.14
C MET A 118 -1.65 -5.45 9.47
N LEU A 119 -2.40 -6.45 9.91
CA LEU A 119 -3.81 -6.66 9.53
C LEU A 119 -4.73 -6.10 10.61
N SER A 120 -5.72 -5.32 10.22
CA SER A 120 -6.74 -4.82 11.13
C SER A 120 -7.66 -5.95 11.60
N LEU A 121 -7.87 -6.03 12.90
CA LEU A 121 -8.88 -6.88 13.55
C LEU A 121 -10.15 -6.07 13.91
N GLY A 122 -10.17 -4.78 13.53
CA GLY A 122 -11.20 -3.80 13.87
C GLY A 122 -11.06 -3.19 15.26
N LYS A 123 -11.79 -2.10 15.51
CA LYS A 123 -11.88 -1.44 16.83
C LYS A 123 -10.51 -1.04 17.42
N GLY A 124 -9.54 -0.73 16.55
CA GLY A 124 -8.20 -0.31 16.97
C GLY A 124 -7.20 -1.45 17.17
N TRP A 125 -7.65 -2.70 17.07
CA TRP A 125 -6.79 -3.88 17.16
C TRP A 125 -6.19 -4.24 15.80
N ALA A 126 -4.96 -4.73 15.81
CA ALA A 126 -4.30 -5.27 14.64
C ALA A 126 -3.43 -6.47 15.00
N ALA A 127 -3.18 -7.35 14.03
CA ALA A 127 -2.25 -8.46 14.13
C ALA A 127 -1.05 -8.31 13.20
N GLY A 128 0.13 -8.67 13.66
CA GLY A 128 1.37 -8.56 12.90
C GLY A 128 2.57 -9.22 13.57
N ASN A 129 3.68 -9.31 12.84
CA ASN A 129 4.95 -9.85 13.33
C ASN A 129 6.06 -8.79 13.23
N LYS A 130 7.06 -8.81 14.13
CA LYS A 130 8.15 -7.82 14.24
C LYS A 130 7.67 -6.42 14.63
N ASN A 131 6.77 -6.39 15.62
CA ASN A 131 6.02 -5.19 15.99
C ASN A 131 6.90 -4.12 16.66
N SER A 132 8.02 -4.51 17.29
CA SER A 132 8.97 -3.59 17.92
C SER A 132 9.46 -2.48 16.98
N SER A 133 9.45 -2.71 15.66
CA SER A 133 9.79 -1.74 14.61
C SER A 133 8.91 -0.48 14.61
N VAL A 134 7.74 -0.53 15.25
CA VAL A 134 6.82 0.60 15.44
C VAL A 134 6.66 1.00 16.92
N GLY A 135 7.56 0.50 17.77
CA GLY A 135 7.66 0.90 19.18
C GLY A 135 6.71 0.18 20.14
N ILE A 136 6.06 -0.91 19.71
CA ILE A 136 5.14 -1.73 20.52
C ILE A 136 5.33 -3.22 20.21
N GLY A 137 5.05 -4.13 21.14
CA GLY A 137 5.16 -5.58 20.92
C GLY A 137 6.61 -6.09 20.78
N HIS A 138 6.78 -7.29 20.25
CA HIS A 138 8.07 -8.01 20.24
C HIS A 138 8.77 -7.98 18.87
N ASP A 139 10.08 -8.28 18.87
CA ASP A 139 10.93 -8.38 17.67
C ASP A 139 10.57 -9.57 16.78
N VAL A 140 10.00 -10.62 17.37
CA VAL A 140 9.58 -11.87 16.72
C VAL A 140 8.34 -12.40 17.43
N GLY A 141 7.37 -12.86 16.65
CA GLY A 141 6.10 -13.41 17.12
C GLY A 141 4.93 -12.73 16.42
N TRP A 142 3.99 -13.51 15.90
CA TRP A 142 2.71 -13.00 15.44
C TRP A 142 1.81 -12.65 16.64
N GLU A 143 1.44 -11.37 16.78
CA GLU A 143 0.77 -10.85 17.98
C GLU A 143 -0.44 -9.99 17.63
N LYS A 144 -1.41 -9.93 18.56
CA LYS A 144 -2.50 -8.94 18.53
C LYS A 144 -2.15 -7.77 19.43
N LEU A 145 -2.23 -6.57 18.89
CA LEU A 145 -1.92 -5.33 19.60
C LEU A 145 -3.05 -4.31 19.42
N ASN A 146 -3.39 -3.62 20.51
CA ASN A 146 -4.30 -2.48 20.47
C ASN A 146 -3.54 -1.23 20.03
N LEU A 147 -3.57 -0.92 18.74
CA LEU A 147 -2.86 0.21 18.15
C LEU A 147 -3.47 1.54 18.59
N ALA A 148 -4.79 1.61 18.77
CA ALA A 148 -5.46 2.83 19.20
C ALA A 148 -5.00 3.27 20.60
N GLU A 149 -4.77 2.32 21.51
CA GLU A 149 -4.38 2.62 22.89
C GLU A 149 -2.86 2.71 23.10
N HIS A 150 -2.08 1.85 22.43
CA HIS A 150 -0.67 1.67 22.78
C HIS A 150 0.30 2.40 21.87
N LEU A 151 -0.12 2.87 20.69
CA LEU A 151 0.76 3.71 19.87
C LEU A 151 0.99 5.08 20.50
N ASN A 152 2.19 5.61 20.26
CA ASN A 152 2.55 6.96 20.66
C ASN A 152 2.03 7.97 19.63
N TRP A 153 0.73 8.26 19.70
CA TRP A 153 0.06 9.26 18.89
C TRP A 153 0.60 10.66 19.21
N VAL A 154 1.29 11.28 18.26
CA VAL A 154 1.75 12.66 18.37
C VAL A 154 0.70 13.58 17.77
N GLY A 155 -0.39 13.78 18.51
CA GLY A 155 -1.50 14.64 18.10
C GLY A 155 -1.09 16.10 17.92
N GLY A 156 -1.62 16.75 16.88
CA GLY A 156 -1.53 18.19 16.62
C GLY A 156 -2.00 18.54 15.20
N GLU A 157 -2.44 19.79 14.98
CA GLU A 157 -3.00 20.26 13.70
C GLU A 157 -2.07 20.15 12.48
N ARG A 158 -0.78 19.89 12.69
CA ARG A 158 0.25 19.88 11.64
C ARG A 158 0.84 18.51 11.33
N TYR A 159 0.52 17.47 12.09
CA TYR A 159 1.20 16.17 11.97
C TYR A 159 0.22 15.00 11.99
N ASP A 160 -0.06 14.44 10.80
CA ASP A 160 -0.73 13.14 10.62
C ASP A 160 0.26 11.99 10.91
N ALA A 161 0.79 11.92 12.12
CA ALA A 161 1.88 11.01 12.43
C ALA A 161 1.79 10.37 13.82
N ILE A 162 2.41 9.20 13.94
CA ILE A 162 2.80 8.59 15.20
C ILE A 162 4.31 8.73 15.39
N ASN A 163 4.77 8.65 16.63
CA ASN A 163 6.18 8.40 16.91
C ASN A 163 6.39 6.89 17.02
N GLY A 164 7.20 6.31 16.12
CA GLY A 164 7.56 4.89 16.15
C GLY A 164 8.48 4.50 17.31
N TYR A 165 8.80 5.44 18.20
CA TYR A 165 9.54 5.19 19.43
C TYR A 165 8.66 5.36 20.68
N PRO A 166 9.01 4.67 21.78
CA PRO A 166 8.37 4.86 23.08
C PRO A 166 8.26 6.33 23.49
N ARG A 167 7.24 6.68 24.29
CA ARG A 167 6.92 8.07 24.69
C ARG A 167 8.11 8.85 25.28
N ASN A 168 9.09 8.16 25.86
CA ASN A 168 10.28 8.72 26.48
C ASN A 168 11.48 8.94 25.51
N VAL A 169 11.39 8.51 24.24
CA VAL A 169 12.47 8.66 23.26
C VAL A 169 12.26 9.93 22.43
N ARG A 170 13.20 10.88 22.54
CA ARG A 170 13.18 12.19 21.85
C ARG A 170 13.38 12.12 20.33
N ALA A 171 13.76 10.97 19.77
CA ALA A 171 13.99 10.84 18.33
C ALA A 171 12.64 10.87 17.58
N ARG A 172 12.37 12.00 16.91
CA ARG A 172 11.12 12.29 16.20
C ARG A 172 11.26 11.91 14.72
N LEU A 173 11.23 10.63 14.40
CA LEU A 173 10.97 10.21 13.02
C LEU A 173 9.49 9.84 12.91
N PRO A 174 8.61 10.82 12.61
CA PRO A 174 7.18 10.56 12.52
C PRO A 174 6.89 9.51 11.44
N LEU A 175 6.16 8.46 11.82
CA LEU A 175 5.59 7.50 10.88
C LEU A 175 4.15 7.93 10.57
N ARG A 176 3.73 7.75 9.33
CA ARG A 176 2.34 7.93 8.92
C ARG A 176 1.69 6.57 8.80
N ILE A 177 0.45 6.47 9.25
CA ILE A 177 -0.31 5.23 9.14
C ILE A 177 -1.35 5.39 8.04
N ARG A 178 -1.38 4.46 7.10
CA ARG A 178 -2.44 4.35 6.10
C ARG A 178 -2.99 2.95 6.08
N TYR A 179 -4.21 2.78 5.60
CA TYR A 179 -4.77 1.45 5.38
C TYR A 179 -5.47 1.32 4.04
N ARG A 180 -5.36 0.13 3.46
CA ARG A 180 -6.16 -0.31 2.32
C ARG A 180 -7.18 -1.34 2.77
N LYS A 181 -8.44 -1.18 2.39
CA LYS A 181 -9.48 -2.14 2.74
C LYS A 181 -9.31 -3.45 1.95
N LEU A 182 -9.77 -4.56 2.52
CA LEU A 182 -9.66 -5.88 1.88
C LEU A 182 -10.34 -5.92 0.52
N GLU A 183 -11.49 -5.25 0.37
CA GLU A 183 -12.30 -5.28 -0.84
C GLU A 183 -11.56 -4.73 -2.06
N ALA A 184 -10.63 -3.79 -1.86
CA ALA A 184 -9.80 -3.25 -2.94
C ALA A 184 -8.95 -4.35 -3.61
N PHE A 185 -8.45 -5.33 -2.83
CA PHE A 185 -7.71 -6.46 -3.37
C PHE A 185 -8.63 -7.47 -4.05
N GLN A 186 -9.86 -7.62 -3.55
CA GLN A 186 -10.82 -8.61 -4.03
C GLN A 186 -11.48 -8.19 -5.34
N ILE A 187 -11.77 -6.90 -5.52
CA ILE A 187 -12.33 -6.35 -6.77
C ILE A 187 -11.37 -6.59 -7.93
N GLU A 188 -10.10 -6.28 -7.76
CA GLU A 188 -9.10 -6.49 -8.81
C GLU A 188 -8.88 -7.99 -9.13
N ASP A 189 -9.02 -8.86 -8.12
CA ASP A 189 -8.94 -10.31 -8.32
C ASP A 189 -10.18 -10.87 -9.04
N GLN A 190 -11.37 -10.29 -8.80
CA GLN A 190 -12.61 -10.66 -9.48
C GLN A 190 -12.65 -10.18 -10.93
N GLY A 191 -12.30 -8.91 -11.20
CA GLY A 191 -12.25 -8.33 -12.54
C GLY A 191 -11.26 -9.03 -13.49
N ARG A 192 -10.33 -9.83 -12.95
CA ARG A 192 -9.46 -10.67 -13.77
C ARG A 192 -10.07 -12.04 -14.08
N ARG A 193 -10.91 -12.58 -13.18
CA ARG A 193 -11.52 -13.92 -13.32
C ARG A 193 -12.66 -13.93 -14.34
N ASP A 194 -13.45 -12.88 -14.35
CA ASP A 194 -14.54 -12.67 -15.31
C ASP A 194 -14.04 -12.22 -16.71
N GLY A 195 -12.74 -11.91 -16.83
CA GLY A 195 -12.17 -11.36 -18.06
C GLY A 195 -12.63 -9.94 -18.39
N SER A 196 -13.37 -9.28 -17.49
CA SER A 196 -13.85 -7.90 -17.66
C SER A 196 -12.70 -6.88 -17.57
N THR A 197 -11.60 -7.27 -16.91
CA THR A 197 -10.34 -6.53 -16.88
C THR A 197 -9.30 -7.24 -17.78
N LYS A 198 -9.56 -7.31 -19.08
CA LYS A 198 -8.47 -7.51 -20.06
C LYS A 198 -7.68 -6.20 -20.19
N VAL A 199 -6.78 -5.93 -19.25
CA VAL A 199 -5.64 -5.06 -19.57
C VAL A 199 -4.73 -5.88 -20.50
N GLN A 200 -5.04 -5.89 -21.80
CA GLN A 200 -4.03 -6.18 -22.80
C GLN A 200 -3.11 -4.97 -22.83
N THR A 201 -1.95 -5.09 -22.18
CA THR A 201 -0.84 -4.18 -22.41
C THR A 201 -0.34 -4.40 -23.84
N LEU A 202 -1.03 -3.85 -24.83
CA LEU A 202 -0.47 -3.63 -26.16
C LEU A 202 0.48 -2.45 -26.05
N ALA A 203 1.66 -2.71 -25.47
CA ALA A 203 2.79 -1.81 -25.57
C ALA A 203 3.26 -1.82 -27.04
N THR A 204 2.59 -1.04 -27.89
CA THR A 204 3.21 -0.63 -29.15
C THR A 204 4.11 0.54 -28.82
N ASP A 205 5.42 0.26 -28.76
CA ASP A 205 6.46 1.26 -28.54
C ASP A 205 6.58 2.10 -29.83
N LYS A 206 5.63 3.02 -30.03
CA LYS A 206 5.70 4.04 -31.07
C LYS A 206 6.07 5.36 -30.43
N THR A 207 7.35 5.71 -30.54
CA THR A 207 7.87 7.04 -30.21
C THR A 207 7.33 8.03 -31.24
N ALA A 208 6.27 8.77 -30.88
CA ALA A 208 5.79 9.91 -31.67
C ALA A 208 6.39 11.21 -31.10
N VAL A 209 7.00 12.01 -31.96
CA VAL A 209 7.48 13.37 -31.61
C VAL A 209 6.31 14.34 -31.79
N VAL A 210 5.76 14.86 -30.70
CA VAL A 210 4.60 15.78 -30.73
C VAL A 210 5.07 17.24 -30.73
N LYS A 211 4.57 18.05 -31.67
CA LYS A 211 4.84 19.49 -31.70
C LYS A 211 3.84 20.27 -30.81
N PRO A 212 4.25 21.37 -30.17
CA PRO A 212 3.32 22.21 -29.40
C PRO A 212 2.22 22.80 -30.28
N GLY A 213 0.95 22.59 -29.93
CA GLY A 213 -0.22 23.20 -30.58
C GLY A 213 -1.07 22.28 -31.45
N GLU A 214 -0.66 21.03 -31.66
CA GLU A 214 -1.41 20.05 -32.46
C GLU A 214 -2.60 19.47 -31.67
N ARG A 215 -3.83 19.61 -32.20
CA ARG A 215 -5.01 18.89 -31.69
C ARG A 215 -5.12 17.54 -32.41
N TRP A 216 -5.17 16.46 -31.64
CA TRP A 216 -5.39 15.12 -32.17
C TRP A 216 -6.90 14.80 -32.13
N GLN A 217 -7.45 14.35 -33.26
CA GLN A 217 -8.74 13.65 -33.28
C GLN A 217 -8.46 12.15 -33.21
N VAL A 218 -8.97 11.49 -32.16
CA VAL A 218 -9.05 10.03 -32.14
C VAL A 218 -10.29 9.69 -32.96
N GLY A 219 -10.11 8.97 -34.08
CA GLY A 219 -11.22 8.53 -34.92
C GLY A 219 -12.23 7.65 -34.15
N PRO A 220 -13.47 7.51 -34.62
CA PRO A 220 -14.50 6.78 -33.92
C PRO A 220 -14.14 5.28 -33.90
N LEU A 221 -13.62 4.82 -32.77
CA LEU A 221 -13.67 3.41 -32.40
C LEU A 221 -14.89 3.27 -31.50
N ALA A 222 -15.85 2.46 -31.95
CA ALA A 222 -17.08 2.20 -31.22
C ALA A 222 -16.78 1.81 -29.76
N ASP A 223 -17.44 2.50 -28.83
CA ASP A 223 -17.59 2.16 -27.42
C ASP A 223 -16.31 2.05 -26.57
N CYS A 224 -15.34 2.95 -26.74
CA CYS A 224 -14.15 3.02 -25.88
C CYS A 224 -13.89 4.43 -25.31
N VAL A 225 -13.56 4.52 -24.03
CA VAL A 225 -12.99 5.73 -23.39
C VAL A 225 -11.46 5.61 -23.43
N ALA A 226 -10.80 6.38 -24.29
CA ALA A 226 -9.34 6.48 -24.29
C ALA A 226 -8.89 7.53 -23.26
N VAL A 227 -8.13 7.11 -22.26
CA VAL A 227 -7.39 8.03 -21.39
C VAL A 227 -5.95 8.08 -21.90
N ALA A 228 -5.41 9.27 -22.17
CA ALA A 228 -4.00 9.45 -22.51
C ALA A 228 -3.26 10.02 -21.30
N ALA A 229 -2.29 9.29 -20.76
CA ALA A 229 -1.36 9.82 -19.76
C ALA A 229 -0.04 10.18 -20.44
N ILE A 230 0.38 11.44 -20.31
CA ILE A 230 1.70 11.90 -20.80
C ILE A 230 2.68 11.83 -19.64
N LYS A 231 3.64 10.90 -19.69
CA LYS A 231 4.79 10.93 -18.77
C LYS A 231 5.83 11.88 -19.37
N ARG A 232 6.10 13.01 -18.70
CA ARG A 232 7.24 13.88 -19.05
C ARG A 232 8.53 13.12 -18.80
N THR A 233 9.35 12.98 -19.83
CA THR A 233 10.75 12.57 -19.71
C THR A 233 11.61 13.81 -19.81
N ASP A 234 12.18 14.24 -18.68
CA ASP A 234 13.07 15.39 -18.64
C ASP A 234 14.45 14.95 -19.16
N ASN A 235 14.73 15.27 -20.43
CA ASN A 235 16.07 15.42 -21.03
C ASN A 235 15.92 15.77 -22.52
N LEU A 236 15.52 17.01 -22.82
CA LEU A 236 15.62 17.57 -24.18
C LEU A 236 16.04 19.04 -24.13
N ARG A 237 16.69 19.50 -25.21
CA ARG A 237 17.17 20.87 -25.39
C ARG A 237 16.02 21.89 -25.30
N ALA A 238 16.34 23.13 -24.91
CA ALA A 238 15.39 24.23 -24.80
C ALA A 238 14.53 24.35 -26.07
N GLY A 239 13.23 24.11 -25.93
CA GLY A 239 12.25 24.19 -27.02
C GLY A 239 11.60 22.87 -27.46
N GLN A 240 12.05 21.69 -26.98
CA GLN A 240 11.43 20.40 -27.31
C GLN A 240 10.82 19.70 -26.09
N ARG A 241 9.63 19.13 -26.26
CA ARG A 241 8.95 18.26 -25.27
C ARG A 241 8.79 16.87 -25.88
N ALA A 242 9.47 15.86 -25.34
CA ALA A 242 9.12 14.47 -25.58
C ALA A 242 8.25 14.01 -24.42
N GLY A 243 7.10 13.45 -24.76
CA GLY A 243 6.23 12.76 -23.82
C GLY A 243 6.02 11.35 -24.32
N ARG A 244 6.07 10.37 -23.41
CA ARG A 244 5.49 9.06 -23.71
C ARG A 244 3.99 9.16 -23.52
N VAL A 245 3.25 8.93 -24.61
CA VAL A 245 1.79 8.83 -24.58
C VAL A 245 1.44 7.38 -24.29
N PHE A 246 0.81 7.12 -23.16
CA PHE A 246 0.21 5.84 -22.86
C PHE A 246 -1.26 5.90 -23.25
N ILE A 247 -1.63 5.19 -24.30
CA ILE A 247 -3.02 5.03 -24.72
C ILE A 247 -3.55 3.79 -24.00
N TRP A 248 -4.54 4.00 -23.14
CA TRP A 248 -5.23 2.92 -22.47
C TRP A 248 -6.49 2.59 -23.27
N HIS A 249 -6.66 1.33 -23.64
CA HIS A 249 -7.91 0.84 -24.18
C HIS A 249 -8.76 0.32 -23.03
N VAL A 250 -9.95 0.88 -22.85
CA VAL A 250 -10.98 0.37 -21.95
C VAL A 250 -12.10 -0.13 -22.85
N ASN A 251 -12.28 -1.46 -22.94
CA ASN A 251 -13.45 -2.04 -23.59
C ASN A 251 -14.58 -2.07 -22.56
N GLY A 252 -15.74 -1.49 -22.91
CA GLY A 252 -16.98 -1.61 -22.14
C GLY A 252 -17.64 -2.99 -22.26
#